data_AF-A0A104Z3L7-F1
#
_entry.id   AF-A0A104Z3L7-F1
#
_cell.length_a   1.000
_cell.length_b   1.000
_cell.length_c   1.000
_cell.angle_alpha   90.00
_cell.angle_beta   90.00
_cell.angle_gamma   90.00
#
_symmetry.space_group_name_H-M   'P 1'
#
loop_
_entity.id
_entity.type
_entity.pdbx_description
1 polymer ?
#
loop_
_entity_poly.entity_id
_entity_poly.type
_entity_poly.pdbx_seq_one_letter_code
_entity_poly.pdbx_strand_id
1 'polypeptide(L)'
;MLIANEDWEALRLPTPDRLTAKLLTGEPAEVCCHRLEYEEELDIVWFTSPYGVDGVLCSGAPDVATIKSFLIDMARGVEYGPIP
;
A
#
# COMPACT_ATOMS: atom_id res chain seq x y z
N MET A 1 18.00 -12.01 0.94
CA MET A 1 16.59 -11.94 0.50
C MET A 1 16.29 -10.49 0.18
N LEU A 2 15.73 -10.17 -1.00
CA LEU A 2 15.58 -8.79 -1.49
C LEU A 2 14.86 -7.86 -0.50
N ILE A 3 13.83 -8.37 0.19
CA ILE A 3 13.09 -7.65 1.25
C ILE A 3 14.00 -7.26 2.43
N ALA A 4 14.93 -8.13 2.84
CA ALA A 4 15.83 -7.85 3.96
C ALA A 4 16.90 -6.78 3.64
N ASN A 5 17.14 -6.54 2.35
CA ASN A 5 18.02 -5.47 1.87
C ASN A 5 17.25 -4.22 1.46
N GLU A 6 15.92 -4.21 1.61
CA GLU A 6 15.04 -3.11 1.16
C GLU A 6 15.25 -2.74 -0.31
N ASP A 7 15.56 -3.75 -1.14
CA ASP A 7 15.76 -3.59 -2.58
C ASP A 7 14.41 -3.55 -3.31
N TRP A 8 13.66 -2.47 -3.08
CA TRP A 8 12.32 -2.25 -3.61
C TRP A 8 12.29 -2.23 -5.14
N GLU A 9 13.35 -1.70 -5.77
CA GLU A 9 13.48 -1.66 -7.23
C GLU A 9 13.59 -3.08 -7.82
N ALA A 10 14.41 -3.96 -7.23
CA ALA A 10 14.48 -5.36 -7.65
C ALA A 10 13.14 -6.10 -7.47
N LEU A 11 12.33 -5.67 -6.50
CA LEU A 11 10.96 -6.16 -6.28
C LEU A 11 9.92 -5.50 -7.20
N ARG A 12 10.31 -4.50 -8.01
CA ARG A 12 9.42 -3.66 -8.82
C ARG A 12 8.33 -2.95 -8.01
N LEU A 13 8.65 -2.61 -6.77
CA LEU A 13 7.77 -1.89 -5.84
C LEU A 13 8.25 -0.46 -5.64
N PRO A 14 7.35 0.48 -5.32
CA PRO A 14 7.78 1.81 -4.86
C PRO A 14 8.50 1.70 -3.52
N THR A 15 9.32 2.69 -3.19
CA THR A 15 9.84 2.82 -1.82
C THR A 15 8.72 3.25 -0.86
N PRO A 16 8.78 2.86 0.43
CA PRO A 16 7.80 3.27 1.42
C PRO A 16 7.61 4.79 1.51
N ASP A 17 8.69 5.56 1.53
CA ASP A 17 8.63 7.03 1.59
C ASP A 17 7.95 7.64 0.38
N ARG A 18 8.25 7.14 -0.83
CA ARG A 18 7.66 7.68 -2.07
C ARG A 18 6.16 7.41 -2.13
N LEU A 19 5.74 6.21 -1.74
CA LEU A 19 4.33 5.85 -1.70
C LEU A 19 3.58 6.64 -0.63
N THR A 20 4.16 6.78 0.56
CA THR A 20 3.61 7.60 1.65
C THR A 20 3.42 9.05 1.21
N ALA A 21 4.46 9.67 0.64
CA ALA A 21 4.41 11.05 0.16
C ALA A 21 3.33 11.24 -0.91
N LYS A 22 3.16 10.28 -1.83
CA LYS A 22 2.12 10.33 -2.86
C LYS A 22 0.70 10.26 -2.27
N LEU A 23 0.48 9.37 -1.30
CA LEU A 23 -0.82 9.28 -0.64
C LEU A 23 -1.15 10.56 0.15
N LEU A 24 -0.15 11.18 0.79
CA LEU A 24 -0.32 12.46 1.49
C LEU A 24 -0.66 13.63 0.56
N THR A 25 -0.38 13.53 -0.75
CA THR A 25 -0.85 14.54 -1.73
C THR A 25 -2.27 14.28 -2.22
N GLY A 26 -2.97 13.28 -1.68
CA GLY A 26 -4.29 12.85 -2.13
C GLY A 26 -4.27 12.10 -3.47
N GLU A 27 -3.08 11.73 -3.97
CA GLU A 27 -2.99 10.97 -5.22
C GLU A 27 -3.10 9.46 -4.95
N PRO A 28 -4.02 8.75 -5.62
CA PRO A 28 -4.10 7.30 -5.46
C PRO A 28 -2.88 6.61 -6.08
N ALA A 29 -2.53 5.45 -5.54
CA ALA A 29 -1.42 4.63 -6.01
C ALA A 29 -1.89 3.20 -6.31
N GLU A 30 -1.27 2.56 -7.29
CA GLU A 30 -1.51 1.16 -7.59
C GLU A 30 -0.25 0.34 -7.30
N VAL A 31 -0.40 -0.72 -6.51
CA VAL A 31 0.69 -1.62 -6.12
C VAL A 31 0.17 -3.05 -6.19
N CYS A 32 0.78 -3.89 -7.03
CA CYS A 32 0.40 -5.31 -7.17
C CYS A 32 -1.13 -5.48 -7.35
N CYS A 33 -1.73 -4.70 -8.25
CA CYS A 33 -3.17 -4.69 -8.54
C CYS A 33 -4.08 -4.23 -7.37
N HIS A 34 -3.51 -3.74 -6.27
CA HIS A 34 -4.25 -3.08 -5.20
C HIS A 34 -4.15 -1.56 -5.37
N ARG A 35 -5.30 -0.88 -5.36
CA ARG A 35 -5.34 0.58 -5.34
C ARG A 35 -5.32 1.06 -3.90
N LEU A 36 -4.47 2.02 -3.58
CA LEU A 36 -4.41 2.71 -2.29
C LEU A 36 -4.86 4.16 -2.46
N GLU A 37 -5.63 4.64 -1.49
CA GLU A 37 -6.13 6.01 -1.46
C GLU A 37 -6.21 6.50 -0.02
N TYR A 38 -5.73 7.71 0.23
CA TYR A 38 -5.87 8.35 1.54
C TYR A 38 -7.06 9.31 1.49
N GLU A 39 -8.06 9.04 2.32
CA GLU A 39 -9.23 9.90 2.51
C GLU A 39 -9.02 10.81 3.72
N GLU A 40 -8.58 12.04 3.46
CA GLU A 40 -8.21 13.01 4.49
C GLU A 40 -9.38 13.38 5.41
N GLU A 41 -10.62 13.40 4.89
CA GLU A 41 -11.80 13.74 5.68
C GLU A 41 -12.12 12.71 6.77
N LEU A 42 -11.88 11.43 6.48
CA LEU A 42 -12.08 10.33 7.44
C LEU A 42 -10.80 9.95 8.18
N ASP A 43 -9.66 10.52 7.77
CA ASP A 43 -8.32 10.15 8.25
C ASP A 43 -8.12 8.62 8.13
N ILE A 44 -8.37 8.06 6.94
CA ILE A 44 -8.29 6.62 6.66
C ILE A 44 -7.51 6.38 5.37
N VAL A 45 -6.65 5.37 5.36
CA VAL A 45 -6.08 4.82 4.12
C VAL A 45 -6.89 3.60 3.71
N TRP A 46 -7.53 3.71 2.55
CA TRP A 46 -8.27 2.62 1.92
C TRP A 46 -7.37 1.82 0.98
N PHE A 47 -7.67 0.54 0.87
CA PHE A 47 -7.24 -0.27 -0.27
C PHE A 47 -8.46 -0.79 -1.02
N THR A 48 -8.36 -0.89 -2.34
CA THR A 48 -9.28 -1.66 -3.18
C THR A 48 -8.51 -2.84 -3.75
N SER A 49 -9.01 -4.06 -3.50
CA SER A 49 -8.41 -5.30 -3.99
C SER A 49 -8.49 -5.42 -5.52
N PRO A 50 -7.76 -6.37 -6.15
CA PRO A 50 -7.85 -6.63 -7.59
C PRO A 50 -9.27 -6.99 -8.06
N TYR A 51 -10.13 -7.40 -7.13
CA TYR A 51 -11.53 -7.78 -7.37
C TYR A 51 -12.52 -6.64 -7.10
N GLY A 52 -12.03 -5.43 -6.81
CA GLY A 52 -12.87 -4.27 -6.52
C GLY A 52 -13.47 -4.26 -5.12
N VAL A 53 -12.87 -5.00 -4.17
CA VAL A 53 -13.34 -5.02 -2.78
C VAL A 53 -12.53 -4.04 -1.95
N ASP A 54 -13.24 -3.10 -1.34
CA ASP A 54 -12.63 -2.09 -0.47
C ASP A 54 -12.37 -2.63 0.94
N GLY A 55 -11.27 -2.17 1.52
CA GLY A 55 -10.92 -2.43 2.91
C GLY A 55 -10.06 -1.32 3.49
N VAL A 56 -9.99 -1.28 4.82
CA VAL A 56 -9.15 -0.32 5.54
C VAL A 56 -7.74 -0.88 5.65
N LEU A 57 -6.74 -0.14 5.16
CA LEU A 57 -5.34 -0.46 5.39
C LEU A 57 -4.92 0.03 6.78
N CYS A 58 -5.22 1.28 7.11
CA CYS A 58 -5.01 1.85 8.44
C CYS A 58 -5.95 3.02 8.72
N SER A 59 -6.17 3.27 10.01
CA SER A 59 -6.74 4.53 10.51
C SER A 59 -5.61 5.50 10.80
N GLY A 60 -5.79 6.76 10.43
CA GLY A 60 -4.76 7.79 10.43
C GLY A 60 -4.16 8.04 9.05
N ALA A 61 -3.51 9.20 8.91
CA ALA A 61 -2.67 9.54 7.79
C ALA A 61 -1.64 8.42 7.49
N PRO A 62 -1.34 8.18 6.20
CA PRO A 62 -0.37 7.16 5.81
C PRO A 62 0.99 7.46 6.44
N ASP A 63 1.54 6.47 7.16
CA ASP A 63 2.89 6.53 7.72
C ASP A 63 3.82 5.50 7.06
N VAL A 64 5.11 5.80 7.08
CA VAL A 64 6.13 5.00 6.39
C VAL A 64 6.19 3.56 6.92
N ALA A 65 5.94 3.32 8.21
CA ALA A 65 6.03 1.98 8.78
C ALA A 65 4.84 1.11 8.35
N THR A 66 3.64 1.66 8.32
CA THR A 66 2.44 0.98 7.81
C THR A 66 2.58 0.68 6.32
N ILE A 67 2.96 1.67 5.52
CA ILE A 67 3.17 1.49 4.08
C ILE A 67 4.28 0.48 3.80
N LYS A 68 5.37 0.48 4.57
CA LYS A 68 6.42 -0.54 4.46
C LYS A 68 5.89 -1.94 4.74
N SER A 69 5.04 -2.09 5.76
CA SER A 69 4.45 -3.39 6.12
C SER A 69 3.57 -3.93 4.99
N PHE A 70 2.73 -3.07 4.41
CA PHE A 70 1.96 -3.38 3.21
C PHE A 70 2.85 -3.82 2.03
N LEU A 71 3.92 -3.08 1.73
CA LEU A 71 4.83 -3.43 0.64
C LEU A 71 5.56 -4.76 0.85
N ILE A 72 5.89 -5.10 2.10
CA ILE A 72 6.46 -6.41 2.45
C ILE A 72 5.47 -7.52 2.15
N ASP A 73 4.20 -7.32 2.46
CA ASP A 73 3.15 -8.31 2.21
C ASP A 73 2.88 -8.48 0.71
N MET A 74 2.85 -7.37 -0.05
CA MET A 74 2.79 -7.42 -1.52
C MET A 74 4.00 -8.16 -2.12
N ALA A 75 5.21 -7.91 -1.63
CA ALA A 75 6.42 -8.61 -2.06
C ALA A 75 6.40 -10.11 -1.74
N ARG A 76 5.64 -10.52 -0.72
CA ARG A 76 5.40 -11.93 -0.34
C ARG A 76 4.26 -12.58 -1.12
N GLY A 77 3.53 -11.82 -1.93
CA GLY A 77 2.35 -12.30 -2.66
C GLY A 77 1.11 -12.47 -1.76
N VAL A 78 1.06 -11.75 -0.64
CA VAL A 78 -0.16 -11.69 0.19
C VAL A 78 -1.19 -10.84 -0.57
N GLU A 79 -2.41 -11.34 -0.67
CA GLU A 79 -3.52 -10.63 -1.30
C GLU A 79 -4.46 -10.11 -0.20
N TYR A 80 -4.82 -8.83 -0.30
CA TYR A 80 -5.70 -8.18 0.66
C TYR A 80 -7.13 -8.21 0.14
N GLY A 81 -8.07 -8.52 1.04
CA GLY A 81 -9.49 -8.68 0.71
C GLY A 81 -9.89 -10.13 0.41
N PRO A 82 -11.20 -10.39 0.23
CA PRO A 82 -11.69 -11.72 -0.09
C PRO A 82 -11.29 -12.12 -1.51
N ILE A 83 -10.87 -13.38 -1.65
CA ILE A 83 -10.57 -14.02 -2.93
C ILE A 83 -11.82 -14.82 -3.36
N PRO A 84 -12.35 -14.63 -4.58
CA PRO A 84 -13.47 -15.40 -5.11
C PRO A 84 -13.26 -16.91 -5.18
#